data_AF-A0A2H4VEU1-F1
#
_entry.id   AF-A0A2H4VEU1-F1
#
_cell.length_a   1.000
_cell.length_b   1.000
_cell.length_c   1.000
_cell.angle_alpha   90.00
_cell.angle_beta   90.00
_cell.angle_gamma   90.00
#
_symmetry.space_group_name_H-M   'P 1'
#
loop_
_entity.id
_entity.type
_entity.pdbx_description
1 polymer ?
#
loop_
_entity_poly.entity_id
_entity_poly.type
_entity_poly.pdbx_seq_one_letter_code
_entity_poly.pdbx_strand_id
1 'polypeptide(L)'
;MKYIICDECNGFYELETGESIEDFESCLCGGTLSYAELTPKGVKKTARNMGKSQSHSHQISDQHINKHQIINLHSENICPLCGQINKVKSAFCSKCGKILKTGGPANWYDYGYVLEERQKRKKSLRGLYERIDLWGVGCGIIFLIGMTILSNIIIFFGLVRLTVQNANEPTLFSFLGGASLISLSIFSLSGFVSAAAIGTRSYIEGIVNGALVGICVAVVISIIPGVFVLAYVGIIPWVTILLGGSIVYGILTGLGGLIAVSLRRYTGII
;
A
#
# COMPACT_ATOMS: atom_id res chain seq x y z
N MET A 1 38.44 10.49 17.45
CA MET A 1 37.16 11.18 17.67
C MET A 1 36.88 11.17 19.17
N LYS A 2 36.31 12.26 19.69
CA LYS A 2 36.13 12.50 21.12
C LYS A 2 34.64 12.39 21.46
N TYR A 3 34.30 11.65 22.52
CA TYR A 3 32.92 11.41 22.90
C TYR A 3 32.70 11.68 24.38
N ILE A 4 31.48 12.13 24.69
CA ILE A 4 30.96 12.21 26.04
C ILE A 4 29.82 11.17 26.16
N ILE A 5 29.81 10.41 27.24
CA ILE A 5 28.82 9.36 27.50
C ILE A 5 28.22 9.62 28.89
N CYS A 6 26.90 9.61 29.00
CA CYS A 6 26.23 9.69 30.30
C CYS A 6 26.22 8.33 30.99
N ASP A 7 26.68 8.27 32.24
CA ASP A 7 26.77 7.01 32.98
C ASP A 7 25.39 6.47 33.43
N GLU A 8 24.36 7.33 33.50
CA GLU A 8 23.01 6.93 33.89
C GLU A 8 22.15 6.51 32.69
N CYS A 9 22.02 7.38 31.69
CA CYS A 9 21.13 7.11 30.54
C CYS A 9 21.83 6.43 29.36
N ASN A 10 23.16 6.28 29.40
CA ASN A 10 23.99 5.78 28.29
C ASN A 10 23.83 6.58 26.98
N GLY A 11 23.35 7.82 27.04
CA GLY A 11 23.38 8.73 25.91
C GLY A 11 24.82 9.07 25.53
N PHE A 12 25.11 9.20 24.23
CA PHE A 12 26.42 9.61 23.73
C PHE A 12 26.32 10.85 22.86
N TYR A 13 27.31 11.73 22.97
CA TYR A 13 27.48 12.93 22.17
C TYR A 13 28.90 12.96 21.60
N GLU A 14 29.01 13.21 20.30
CA GLU A 14 30.30 13.41 19.63
C GLU A 14 30.64 14.89 19.66
N LEU A 15 31.79 15.23 20.24
CA LEU A 15 32.25 16.61 20.33
C LEU A 15 32.68 17.12 18.96
N GLU A 16 32.18 18.29 18.58
CA GLU A 16 32.61 18.96 17.36
C GLU A 16 34.03 19.54 17.49
N THR A 17 34.60 19.94 16.36
CA THR A 17 35.97 20.43 16.30
C THR A 17 36.09 21.79 16.99
N GLY A 18 36.59 21.80 18.23
CA GLY A 18 36.77 23.02 19.03
C GLY A 18 35.94 23.07 20.30
N GLU A 19 34.97 22.15 20.46
CA GLU A 19 34.21 22.01 21.71
C GLU A 19 35.05 21.28 22.77
N SER A 20 34.95 21.77 24.01
CA SER A 20 35.64 21.20 25.16
C SER A 20 34.65 20.44 26.05
N ILE A 21 35.14 19.45 26.80
CA ILE A 21 34.27 18.72 27.73
C ILE A 21 33.77 19.61 28.87
N GLU A 22 34.57 20.63 29.22
CA GLU A 22 34.26 21.62 30.23
C GLU A 22 33.04 22.50 29.86
N ASP A 23 32.63 22.51 28.59
CA ASP A 23 31.42 23.23 28.14
C ASP A 23 30.12 22.49 28.55
N PHE A 24 30.23 21.25 29.05
CA PHE A 24 29.09 20.39 29.41
C PHE A 24 29.06 20.07 30.91
N GLU A 25 28.17 20.74 31.66
CA GLU A 25 28.06 20.53 33.12
C GLU A 25 27.40 19.19 33.51
N SER A 26 26.31 18.79 32.84
CA SER A 26 25.58 17.55 33.14
C SER A 26 24.71 17.08 31.98
N CYS A 27 24.28 15.81 32.01
CA CYS A 27 23.31 15.32 31.04
C CYS A 27 21.92 15.91 31.32
N LEU A 28 21.06 16.02 30.29
CA LEU A 28 19.65 16.44 30.45
C LEU A 28 18.85 15.55 31.43
N CYS A 29 19.32 14.34 31.72
CA CYS A 29 18.72 13.44 32.70
C CYS A 29 19.22 13.67 34.13
N GLY A 30 20.19 14.56 34.35
CA GLY A 30 20.86 14.81 35.64
C GLY A 30 22.10 13.93 35.90
N GLY A 31 22.40 12.97 35.03
CA GLY A 31 23.50 12.03 35.22
C GLY A 31 24.89 12.59 34.87
N THR A 32 25.93 12.00 35.47
CA THR A 32 27.33 12.37 35.25
C THR A 32 27.83 11.98 33.86
N LEU A 33 28.75 12.77 33.33
CA LEU A 33 29.30 12.64 31.99
C LEU A 33 30.74 12.11 32.04
N SER A 34 30.99 11.05 31.28
CA SER A 34 32.28 10.36 31.18
C SER A 34 32.90 10.52 29.77
N TYR A 35 34.19 10.87 29.72
CA TYR A 35 34.91 11.06 28.46
C TYR A 35 35.45 9.74 27.90
N ALA A 36 35.26 9.52 26.60
CA ALA A 36 35.86 8.41 25.87
C ALA A 36 36.54 8.90 24.59
N GLU A 37 37.84 8.59 24.46
CA GLU A 37 38.57 8.82 23.22
C GLU A 37 38.73 7.51 22.45
N LEU A 38 38.15 7.51 21.24
CA LEU A 38 38.28 6.40 20.31
C LEU A 38 39.52 6.63 19.45
N THR A 39 40.57 5.87 19.77
CA THR A 39 41.75 5.73 18.90
C THR A 39 41.59 4.49 18.02
N PRO A 40 42.21 4.44 16.83
CA PRO A 40 42.12 3.30 15.90
C PRO A 40 42.66 1.96 16.46
N LYS A 41 43.24 1.95 17.67
CA LYS A 41 43.68 0.75 18.40
C LYS A 41 42.71 0.30 19.51
N GLY A 42 41.48 0.80 19.51
CA GLY A 42 40.45 0.44 20.50
C GLY A 42 40.15 1.57 21.50
N VAL A 43 38.98 1.47 22.13
CA VAL A 43 38.49 2.42 23.15
C VAL A 43 39.41 2.36 24.38
N LYS A 44 40.11 3.46 24.68
CA LYS A 44 40.74 3.65 25.99
C LYS A 44 39.81 4.52 26.83
N LYS A 45 39.06 3.89 27.75
CA LYS A 45 38.36 4.63 28.81
C LYS A 45 39.43 5.24 29.72
N THR A 46 39.54 6.55 29.71
CA THR A 46 40.43 7.26 30.63
C THR A 46 39.55 7.89 31.70
N ALA A 47 39.36 7.17 32.81
CA ALA A 47 38.67 7.71 33.97
C ALA A 47 39.58 8.76 34.63
N ARG A 48 39.40 10.04 34.27
CA ARG A 48 39.89 11.12 35.13
C ARG A 48 38.87 11.26 36.27
N ASN A 49 39.14 10.52 37.34
CA ASN A 49 38.51 10.79 38.63
C ASN A 49 38.91 12.20 39.07
N MET A 50 38.01 13.16 38.95
CA MET A 50 37.99 14.29 39.89
C MET A 50 37.56 13.71 41.24
N GLY A 51 38.51 13.67 42.17
CA GLY A 51 38.52 12.70 43.26
C GLY A 51 37.55 12.96 44.42
N LYS A 52 37.32 11.88 45.20
CA LYS A 52 37.76 11.76 46.61
C LYS A 52 37.55 10.33 47.17
N SER A 53 38.67 9.76 47.64
CA SER A 53 38.90 8.86 48.79
C SER A 53 38.23 7.48 49.03
N GLN A 54 39.12 6.52 49.34
CA GLN A 54 39.05 5.38 50.29
C GLN A 54 38.19 4.15 49.94
N SER A 55 38.76 3.00 49.55
CA SER A 55 39.48 1.94 50.31
C SER A 55 38.57 0.95 51.06
N HIS A 56 38.42 -0.29 50.55
CA HIS A 56 38.71 -1.51 51.32
C HIS A 56 38.61 -2.78 50.47
N SER A 57 39.62 -3.63 50.63
CA SER A 57 39.76 -5.00 50.13
C SER A 57 38.90 -6.00 50.93
N HIS A 58 38.38 -7.05 50.29
CA HIS A 58 38.26 -8.36 50.93
C HIS A 58 38.19 -9.52 49.92
N GLN A 59 39.11 -10.46 50.09
CA GLN A 59 39.11 -11.82 49.54
C GLN A 59 38.10 -12.70 50.29
N ILE A 60 37.63 -13.80 49.66
CA ILE A 60 37.27 -15.14 50.19
C ILE A 60 36.59 -15.91 49.03
N SER A 61 37.21 -16.94 48.45
CA SER A 61 37.24 -18.38 48.83
C SER A 61 36.06 -19.21 48.28
N ASP A 62 36.45 -20.37 47.76
CA ASP A 62 35.69 -21.39 47.04
C ASP A 62 34.39 -21.86 47.71
N GLN A 63 33.35 -22.11 46.89
CA GLN A 63 32.42 -23.21 47.13
C GLN A 63 31.96 -23.89 45.83
N HIS A 64 31.93 -25.21 45.93
CA HIS A 64 31.60 -26.25 44.97
C HIS A 64 30.08 -26.33 44.67
N ILE A 65 29.72 -27.13 43.65
CA ILE A 65 28.37 -27.60 43.23
C ILE A 65 27.75 -26.69 42.13
N ASN A 66 27.36 -27.14 40.93
CA ASN A 66 26.56 -28.32 40.61
C ASN A 66 26.75 -28.80 39.15
N LYS A 67 26.55 -30.10 38.97
CA LYS A 67 26.68 -30.86 37.73
C LYS A 67 25.31 -30.91 37.04
N HIS A 68 25.13 -30.15 35.96
CA HIS A 68 24.27 -30.41 34.77
C HIS A 68 23.78 -29.09 34.12
N GLN A 69 24.40 -28.71 33.00
CA GLN A 69 23.73 -28.08 31.84
C GLN A 69 24.77 -27.91 30.71
N ILE A 70 24.81 -28.83 29.73
CA ILE A 70 24.03 -28.82 28.48
C ILE A 70 24.64 -27.86 27.43
N ILE A 71 25.33 -28.50 26.48
CA ILE A 71 25.39 -28.21 25.03
C ILE A 71 26.21 -26.98 24.56
N ASN A 72 27.32 -27.31 23.87
CA ASN A 72 27.95 -26.48 22.85
C ASN A 72 26.94 -25.92 21.86
N LEU A 73 26.89 -24.61 21.64
CA LEU A 73 26.61 -24.08 20.31
C LEU A 73 27.27 -22.71 20.14
N HIS A 74 28.47 -22.73 19.55
CA HIS A 74 29.00 -21.60 18.79
C HIS A 74 27.98 -21.24 17.70
N SER A 75 27.08 -20.30 17.98
CA SER A 75 26.27 -19.66 16.94
C SER A 75 26.99 -18.42 16.47
N GLU A 76 27.74 -18.57 15.39
CA GLU A 76 28.44 -17.46 14.77
C GLU A 76 27.45 -16.48 14.13
N ASN A 77 27.60 -15.17 14.39
CA ASN A 77 26.75 -14.15 13.79
C ASN A 77 27.35 -13.70 12.45
N ILE A 78 26.79 -14.24 11.36
CA ILE A 78 27.17 -13.87 9.99
C ILE A 78 26.54 -12.52 9.63
N CYS A 79 27.37 -11.59 9.13
CA CYS A 79 26.89 -10.30 8.68
C CYS A 79 26.05 -10.45 7.39
N PRO A 80 24.81 -9.93 7.33
CA PRO A 80 23.93 -10.08 6.17
C PRO A 80 24.33 -9.23 4.97
N LEU A 81 25.28 -8.30 5.11
CA LEU A 81 25.76 -7.49 3.97
C LEU A 81 27.00 -8.07 3.32
N CYS A 82 27.96 -8.55 4.10
CA CYS A 82 29.28 -8.94 3.58
C CYS A 82 29.67 -10.40 3.87
N GLY A 83 28.81 -11.17 4.54
CA GLY A 83 29.05 -12.58 4.86
C GLY A 83 30.11 -12.84 5.93
N GLN A 84 30.70 -11.80 6.53
CA GLN A 84 31.73 -11.97 7.56
C GLN A 84 31.14 -12.62 8.81
N ILE A 85 31.81 -13.67 9.28
CA ILE A 85 31.55 -14.35 10.54
C ILE A 85 32.11 -13.49 11.67
N ASN A 86 31.27 -13.05 12.60
CA ASN A 86 31.68 -12.20 13.73
C ASN A 86 31.51 -12.93 15.05
N LYS A 87 32.37 -12.61 16.03
CA LYS A 87 32.27 -13.14 17.38
C LYS A 87 30.92 -12.76 18.01
N VAL A 88 30.32 -13.72 18.71
CA VAL A 88 29.02 -13.57 19.39
C VAL A 88 29.10 -12.34 20.32
N LYS A 89 28.10 -11.46 20.23
CA LYS A 89 27.98 -10.15 20.93
C LYS A 89 28.68 -8.94 20.30
N SER A 90 29.30 -9.06 19.12
CA SER A 90 29.72 -7.86 18.39
C SER A 90 28.49 -7.07 17.91
N ALA A 91 28.38 -5.81 18.35
CA ALA A 91 27.29 -4.92 17.95
C ALA A 91 27.40 -4.46 16.49
N PHE A 92 28.51 -4.76 15.83
CA PHE A 92 28.81 -4.35 14.47
C PHE A 92 29.68 -5.39 13.77
N CYS A 93 29.53 -5.47 12.45
CA CYS A 93 30.34 -6.33 11.62
C CYS A 93 31.77 -5.80 11.56
N SER A 94 32.73 -6.68 11.89
CA SER A 94 34.16 -6.39 11.84
C SER A 94 34.68 -5.99 10.46
N LYS A 95 34.00 -6.38 9.37
CA LYS A 95 34.43 -6.12 8.00
C LYS A 95 33.78 -4.86 7.39
N CYS A 96 32.46 -4.71 7.52
CA CYS A 96 31.72 -3.63 6.87
C CYS A 96 31.11 -2.59 7.82
N GLY A 97 31.30 -2.73 9.14
CA GLY A 97 30.80 -1.77 10.13
C GLY A 97 29.29 -1.82 10.39
N LYS A 98 28.52 -2.64 9.66
CA LYS A 98 27.07 -2.72 9.85
C LYS A 98 26.71 -3.20 11.24
N ILE A 99 25.80 -2.49 11.91
CA ILE A 99 25.26 -2.88 13.22
C ILE A 99 24.59 -4.27 13.14
N LEU A 100 25.04 -5.19 13.98
CA LEU A 100 24.48 -6.53 14.18
C LEU A 100 23.68 -6.46 15.50
N LYS A 101 22.37 -6.69 15.44
CA LYS A 101 21.44 -6.45 16.57
C LYS A 101 21.94 -7.09 17.87
N THR A 102 22.25 -6.26 18.87
CA THR A 102 22.54 -6.70 20.25
C THR A 102 21.24 -6.86 21.03
N GLY A 103 21.08 -8.01 21.69
CA GLY A 103 19.95 -8.29 22.56
C GLY A 103 19.91 -7.34 23.76
N GLY A 104 18.89 -6.49 23.77
CA GLY A 104 18.41 -5.66 24.87
C GLY A 104 16.92 -5.33 24.59
N PRO A 105 16.07 -5.13 25.61
CA PRO A 105 14.63 -5.03 25.43
C PRO A 105 14.33 -3.84 24.51
N ALA A 106 13.76 -4.17 23.37
CA ALA A 106 13.54 -3.22 22.32
C ALA A 106 12.52 -2.17 22.76
N ASN A 107 12.91 -0.90 22.75
CA ASN A 107 11.92 0.14 22.50
C ASN A 107 11.56 0.04 21.02
N TRP A 108 10.58 -0.83 20.77
CA TRP A 108 10.14 -1.33 19.49
C TRP A 108 9.15 -0.30 18.91
N TYR A 109 9.66 0.73 18.25
CA TYR A 109 8.87 1.27 17.14
C TYR A 109 8.88 0.18 16.07
N ASP A 110 7.75 -0.52 16.07
CA ASP A 110 7.44 -1.73 15.33
C ASP A 110 7.51 -1.52 13.81
N TYR A 111 8.74 -1.49 13.29
CA TYR A 111 8.99 -1.48 11.85
C TYR A 111 8.52 -2.79 11.19
N GLY A 112 8.34 -3.86 11.97
CA GLY A 112 7.77 -5.14 11.53
C GLY A 112 6.31 -4.97 11.12
N TYR A 113 5.49 -4.35 11.96
CA TYR A 113 4.11 -3.99 11.70
C TYR A 113 3.98 -3.12 10.46
N VAL A 114 4.82 -2.09 10.30
CA VAL A 114 4.76 -1.22 9.12
C VAL A 114 5.09 -1.98 7.82
N LEU A 115 6.04 -2.92 7.85
CA LEU A 115 6.39 -3.76 6.69
C LEU A 115 5.31 -4.83 6.41
N GLU A 116 4.75 -5.43 7.45
CA GLU A 116 3.69 -6.43 7.35
C GLU A 116 2.39 -5.81 6.82
N GLU A 117 2.09 -4.59 7.21
CA GLU A 117 0.94 -3.82 6.73
C GLU A 117 1.12 -3.37 5.27
N ARG A 118 2.35 -3.03 4.85
CA ARG A 118 2.69 -2.83 3.43
C ARG A 118 2.60 -4.12 2.63
N GLN A 119 3.01 -5.25 3.18
CA GLN A 119 2.87 -6.56 2.51
C GLN A 119 1.42 -7.00 2.42
N LYS A 120 0.59 -6.78 3.45
CA LYS A 120 -0.87 -6.98 3.41
C LYS A 120 -1.51 -6.12 2.33
N ARG A 121 -1.15 -4.83 2.22
CA ARG A 121 -1.64 -3.94 1.15
C ARG A 121 -1.21 -4.43 -0.24
N LYS A 122 0.03 -4.90 -0.42
CA LYS A 122 0.50 -5.48 -1.70
C LYS A 122 -0.18 -6.81 -2.05
N LYS A 123 -0.45 -7.69 -1.07
CA LYS A 123 -1.23 -8.93 -1.28
C LYS A 123 -2.69 -8.63 -1.64
N SER A 124 -3.30 -7.62 -0.99
CA SER A 124 -4.66 -7.18 -1.30
C SER A 124 -4.82 -6.68 -2.73
N LEU A 125 -3.85 -5.92 -3.25
CA LEU A 125 -3.87 -5.40 -4.62
C LEU A 125 -3.60 -6.49 -5.68
N ARG A 126 -2.67 -7.41 -5.45
CA ARG A 126 -2.49 -8.58 -6.35
C ARG A 126 -3.75 -9.44 -6.41
N GLY A 127 -4.41 -9.62 -5.27
CA GLY A 127 -5.65 -10.37 -5.18
C GLY A 127 -6.83 -9.72 -5.90
N LEU A 128 -6.77 -8.44 -6.29
CA LEU A 128 -7.79 -7.81 -7.15
C LEU A 128 -7.53 -8.11 -8.63
N TYR A 129 -6.27 -8.05 -9.08
CA TYR A 129 -5.93 -8.31 -10.48
C TYR A 129 -6.15 -9.77 -10.86
N GLU A 130 -5.86 -10.72 -9.96
CA GLU A 130 -6.15 -12.14 -10.16
C GLU A 130 -7.66 -12.47 -10.26
N ARG A 131 -8.53 -11.54 -9.84
CA ARG A 131 -10.00 -11.68 -9.95
C ARG A 131 -10.57 -11.08 -11.23
N ILE A 132 -9.74 -10.39 -12.01
CA ILE A 132 -10.18 -9.79 -13.27
C ILE A 132 -10.10 -10.85 -14.34
N ASP A 133 -11.26 -11.29 -14.82
CA ASP A 133 -11.33 -12.14 -16.00
C ASP A 133 -11.53 -11.24 -17.24
N LEU A 134 -10.44 -11.02 -17.97
CA LEU A 134 -10.45 -10.20 -19.19
C LEU A 134 -11.40 -10.75 -20.25
N TRP A 135 -11.66 -12.06 -20.29
CA TRP A 135 -12.54 -12.65 -21.28
C TRP A 135 -14.00 -12.27 -21.00
N GLY A 136 -14.43 -12.35 -19.74
CA GLY A 136 -15.74 -11.88 -19.32
C GLY A 136 -15.95 -10.39 -19.55
N VAL A 137 -14.93 -9.57 -19.27
CA VAL A 137 -14.97 -8.12 -19.53
C VAL A 137 -15.07 -7.85 -21.03
N GLY A 138 -14.30 -8.58 -21.85
CA GLY A 138 -14.37 -8.51 -23.31
C GLY A 138 -15.78 -8.82 -23.85
N CYS A 139 -16.41 -9.90 -23.37
CA CYS A 139 -17.78 -10.27 -23.74
C CYS A 139 -18.79 -9.15 -23.41
N GLY A 140 -18.67 -8.55 -22.23
CA GLY A 140 -19.51 -7.41 -21.81
C GLY A 140 -19.34 -6.19 -22.73
N ILE A 141 -18.11 -5.85 -23.10
CA ILE A 141 -17.81 -4.72 -24.01
C ILE A 141 -18.38 -4.97 -25.41
N ILE A 142 -18.18 -6.16 -25.97
CA ILE A 142 -18.70 -6.52 -27.30
C ILE A 142 -20.22 -6.44 -27.32
N PHE A 143 -20.88 -6.99 -26.29
CA PHE A 143 -22.33 -6.91 -26.14
C PHE A 143 -22.81 -5.44 -26.08
N LEU A 144 -22.15 -4.61 -25.27
CA LEU A 144 -22.51 -3.21 -25.15
C LEU A 144 -22.42 -2.49 -26.50
N ILE A 145 -21.30 -2.65 -27.23
CA ILE A 145 -21.11 -2.01 -28.54
C ILE A 145 -22.22 -2.43 -29.52
N GLY A 146 -22.50 -3.73 -29.60
CA GLY A 146 -23.56 -4.25 -30.48
C GLY A 146 -24.94 -3.68 -30.15
N MET A 147 -25.31 -3.68 -28.87
CA MET A 147 -26.61 -3.16 -28.42
C MET A 147 -26.72 -1.64 -28.53
N THR A 148 -25.63 -0.91 -28.32
CA THR A 148 -25.61 0.55 -28.53
C THR A 148 -25.80 0.90 -30.00
N ILE A 149 -25.15 0.18 -30.92
CA ILE A 149 -25.36 0.38 -32.37
C ILE A 149 -26.83 0.11 -32.72
N LEU A 150 -27.38 -1.01 -32.27
CA LEU A 150 -28.78 -1.35 -32.51
C LEU A 150 -29.74 -0.30 -31.94
N SER A 151 -29.51 0.15 -30.70
CA SER A 151 -30.29 1.20 -30.05
C SER A 151 -30.23 2.51 -30.84
N ASN A 152 -29.05 2.90 -31.33
CA ASN A 152 -28.90 4.11 -32.13
C ASN A 152 -29.65 4.04 -33.46
N ILE A 153 -29.69 2.87 -34.12
CA ILE A 153 -30.51 2.66 -35.33
C ILE A 153 -32.00 2.86 -35.01
N ILE A 154 -32.49 2.27 -33.92
CA ILE A 154 -33.90 2.42 -33.49
C ILE A 154 -34.22 3.89 -33.17
N ILE A 155 -33.34 4.57 -32.44
CA ILE A 155 -33.50 5.99 -32.09
C ILE A 155 -33.55 6.84 -33.36
N PHE A 156 -32.65 6.59 -34.31
CA PHE A 156 -32.61 7.31 -35.59
C PHE A 156 -33.92 7.18 -36.36
N PHE A 157 -34.43 5.96 -36.57
CA PHE A 157 -35.71 5.77 -37.26
C PHE A 157 -36.89 6.39 -36.49
N GLY A 158 -36.86 6.33 -35.15
CA GLY A 158 -37.87 6.99 -34.32
C GLY A 158 -37.86 8.51 -34.48
N LEU A 159 -36.68 9.13 -34.50
CA LEU A 159 -36.53 10.57 -34.75
C LEU A 159 -36.99 10.96 -36.16
N VAL A 160 -36.59 10.19 -37.19
CA VAL A 160 -37.07 10.42 -38.56
C VAL A 160 -38.59 10.38 -38.62
N ARG A 161 -39.21 9.38 -37.98
CA ARG A 161 -40.68 9.29 -37.93
C ARG A 161 -41.30 10.51 -37.25
N LEU A 162 -40.77 10.94 -36.10
CA LEU A 162 -41.30 12.11 -35.37
C LEU A 162 -41.14 13.41 -36.16
N THR A 163 -40.02 13.58 -36.85
CA THR A 163 -39.80 14.76 -37.72
C THR A 163 -40.77 14.80 -38.89
N VAL A 164 -41.02 13.67 -39.57
CA VAL A 164 -42.01 13.58 -40.66
C VAL A 164 -43.42 13.87 -40.16
N GLN A 165 -43.74 13.48 -38.93
CA GLN A 165 -45.05 13.73 -38.31
C GLN A 165 -45.19 15.13 -37.71
N ASN A 166 -44.14 15.97 -37.79
CA ASN A 166 -44.10 17.31 -37.21
C ASN A 166 -44.54 17.31 -35.73
N ALA A 167 -44.02 16.35 -34.97
CA ALA A 167 -44.50 16.04 -33.64
C ALA A 167 -44.25 17.18 -32.65
N ASN A 168 -45.20 17.41 -31.73
CA ASN A 168 -45.11 18.48 -30.74
C ASN A 168 -43.99 18.21 -29.72
N GLU A 169 -43.39 19.26 -29.16
CA GLU A 169 -42.39 19.22 -28.07
C GLU A 169 -42.59 18.11 -27.01
N PRO A 170 -43.78 17.94 -26.36
CA PRO A 170 -43.96 16.90 -25.33
C PRO A 170 -43.76 15.47 -25.83
N THR A 171 -44.04 15.20 -27.10
CA THR A 171 -43.85 13.87 -27.69
C THR A 171 -42.37 13.59 -27.92
N LEU A 172 -41.60 14.60 -28.34
CA LEU A 172 -40.15 14.50 -28.49
C LEU A 172 -39.46 14.25 -27.14
N PHE A 173 -39.84 14.99 -26.09
CA PHE A 173 -39.32 14.77 -24.73
C PHE A 173 -39.60 13.36 -24.23
N SER A 174 -40.82 12.87 -24.43
CA SER A 174 -41.21 11.51 -24.02
C SER A 174 -40.38 10.45 -24.76
N PHE A 175 -40.13 10.65 -26.05
CA PHE A 175 -39.29 9.76 -26.86
C PHE A 175 -37.83 9.75 -26.38
N LEU A 176 -37.23 10.93 -26.16
CA LEU A 176 -35.86 11.05 -25.65
C LEU A 176 -35.71 10.45 -24.25
N GLY A 177 -36.71 10.65 -23.38
CA GLY A 177 -36.77 10.01 -22.07
C GLY A 177 -36.76 8.48 -22.17
N GLY A 178 -37.56 7.91 -23.07
CA GLY A 178 -37.55 6.48 -23.36
C GLY A 178 -36.20 5.97 -23.87
N ALA A 179 -35.57 6.68 -24.80
CA ALA A 179 -34.24 6.34 -25.32
C ALA A 179 -33.16 6.34 -24.22
N SER A 180 -33.25 7.27 -23.27
CA SER A 180 -32.35 7.32 -22.11
C SER A 180 -32.51 6.10 -21.20
N LEU A 181 -33.75 5.67 -20.92
CA LEU A 181 -34.02 4.48 -20.10
C LEU A 181 -33.52 3.18 -20.75
N ILE A 182 -33.69 3.07 -22.07
CA ILE A 182 -33.16 1.94 -22.86
C ILE A 182 -31.63 1.90 -22.74
N SER A 183 -30.97 3.04 -22.90
CA SER A 183 -29.51 3.13 -22.80
C SER A 183 -29.02 2.69 -21.41
N LEU A 184 -29.66 3.17 -20.33
CA LEU A 184 -29.32 2.80 -18.96
C LEU A 184 -29.48 1.29 -18.70
N SER A 185 -30.52 0.70 -19.28
CA SER A 185 -30.77 -0.74 -19.22
C SER A 185 -29.69 -1.53 -19.96
N ILE A 186 -29.27 -1.08 -21.15
CA ILE A 186 -28.19 -1.71 -21.94
C ILE A 186 -26.86 -1.72 -21.16
N PHE A 187 -26.52 -0.62 -20.49
CA PHE A 187 -25.33 -0.58 -19.63
C PHE A 187 -25.43 -1.61 -18.49
N SER A 188 -26.55 -1.66 -17.79
CA SER A 188 -26.76 -2.62 -16.70
C SER A 188 -26.66 -4.07 -17.22
N LEU A 189 -27.25 -4.35 -18.39
CA LEU A 189 -27.18 -5.66 -19.04
C LEU A 189 -25.76 -6.02 -19.49
N SER A 190 -24.93 -5.06 -19.90
CA SER A 190 -23.53 -5.35 -20.27
C SER A 190 -22.71 -5.85 -19.09
N GLY A 191 -22.91 -5.27 -17.90
CA GLY A 191 -22.29 -5.74 -16.66
C GLY A 191 -22.81 -7.12 -16.25
N PHE A 192 -24.11 -7.36 -16.46
CA PHE A 192 -24.72 -8.68 -16.26
C PHE A 192 -24.07 -9.73 -17.17
N VAL A 193 -23.98 -9.47 -18.48
CA VAL A 193 -23.38 -10.38 -19.47
C VAL A 193 -21.92 -10.66 -19.12
N SER A 194 -21.18 -9.63 -18.68
CA SER A 194 -19.78 -9.80 -18.25
C SER A 194 -19.65 -10.80 -17.09
N ALA A 195 -20.43 -10.63 -16.02
CA ALA A 195 -20.40 -11.55 -14.88
C ALA A 195 -20.99 -12.93 -15.20
N ALA A 196 -21.99 -13.00 -16.09
CA ALA A 196 -22.57 -14.24 -16.57
C ALA A 196 -21.54 -15.07 -17.35
N ALA A 197 -20.79 -14.46 -18.27
CA ALA A 197 -19.79 -15.13 -19.10
C ALA A 197 -18.69 -15.84 -18.30
N ILE A 198 -18.34 -15.32 -17.12
CA ILE A 198 -17.24 -15.84 -16.31
C ILE A 198 -17.65 -17.09 -15.50
N GLY A 199 -18.95 -17.28 -15.21
CA GLY A 199 -19.37 -18.44 -14.40
C GLY A 199 -19.10 -18.33 -12.89
N THR A 200 -18.59 -17.20 -12.38
CA THR A 200 -18.25 -17.09 -10.95
C THR A 200 -19.48 -17.01 -10.05
N ARG A 201 -19.32 -17.53 -8.81
CA ARG A 201 -20.29 -17.40 -7.71
C ARG A 201 -19.91 -16.32 -6.69
N SER A 202 -18.79 -15.62 -6.92
CA SER A 202 -18.26 -14.61 -6.01
C SER A 202 -18.84 -13.25 -6.36
N TYR A 203 -19.56 -12.64 -5.43
CA TYR A 203 -20.14 -11.30 -5.64
C TYR A 203 -19.07 -10.25 -5.99
N ILE A 204 -17.89 -10.35 -5.37
CA ILE A 204 -16.79 -9.40 -5.61
C ILE A 204 -16.29 -9.50 -7.05
N GLU A 205 -16.16 -10.70 -7.60
CA GLU A 205 -15.73 -10.88 -8.99
C GLU A 205 -16.78 -10.38 -9.97
N GLY A 206 -18.07 -10.64 -9.72
CA GLY A 206 -19.15 -10.10 -10.56
C GLY A 206 -19.17 -8.58 -10.58
N ILE A 207 -19.06 -7.94 -9.41
CA ILE A 207 -19.02 -6.47 -9.29
C ILE A 207 -17.78 -5.89 -9.96
N VAL A 208 -16.59 -6.45 -9.69
CA VAL A 208 -15.32 -5.91 -10.22
C VAL A 208 -15.28 -6.02 -11.74
N ASN A 209 -15.66 -7.17 -12.31
CA ASN A 209 -15.66 -7.35 -13.77
C ASN A 209 -16.74 -6.49 -14.44
N GLY A 210 -17.95 -6.43 -13.86
CA GLY A 210 -19.01 -5.53 -14.32
C GLY A 210 -18.57 -4.07 -14.30
N ALA A 211 -18.00 -3.59 -13.19
CA ALA A 211 -17.52 -2.22 -13.06
C ALA A 211 -16.39 -1.89 -14.05
N LEU A 212 -15.50 -2.86 -14.33
CA LEU A 212 -14.42 -2.68 -15.29
C LEU A 212 -14.94 -2.43 -16.71
N VAL A 213 -16.03 -3.09 -17.13
CA VAL A 213 -16.72 -2.81 -18.41
C VAL A 213 -17.14 -1.33 -18.48
N GLY A 214 -17.81 -0.83 -17.44
CA GLY A 214 -18.28 0.55 -17.38
C GLY A 214 -17.15 1.57 -17.40
N ILE A 215 -16.06 1.32 -16.67
CA ILE A 215 -14.88 2.20 -16.65
C ILE A 215 -14.20 2.22 -18.03
N CYS A 216 -13.95 1.06 -18.65
CA CYS A 216 -13.34 0.99 -19.98
C CYS A 216 -14.14 1.78 -21.02
N VAL A 217 -15.47 1.62 -21.00
CA VAL A 217 -16.36 2.32 -21.93
C VAL A 217 -16.40 3.82 -21.63
N ALA A 218 -16.42 4.22 -20.35
CA ALA A 218 -16.35 5.63 -19.97
C ALA A 218 -15.10 6.32 -20.52
N VAL A 219 -13.95 5.65 -20.51
CA VAL A 219 -12.71 6.19 -21.09
C VAL A 219 -12.87 6.37 -22.60
N VAL A 220 -13.37 5.37 -23.32
CA VAL A 220 -13.56 5.44 -24.79
C VAL A 220 -14.54 6.55 -25.16
N ILE A 221 -15.70 6.62 -24.48
CA ILE A 221 -16.71 7.67 -24.68
C ILE A 221 -16.17 9.04 -24.31
N SER A 222 -15.25 9.15 -23.35
CA SER A 222 -14.67 10.44 -22.96
C SER A 222 -13.58 10.93 -23.92
N ILE A 223 -12.98 10.04 -24.73
CA ILE A 223 -11.94 10.45 -25.67
C ILE A 223 -12.55 11.11 -26.90
N ILE A 224 -13.57 10.52 -27.53
CA ILE A 224 -14.09 10.96 -28.83
C ILE A 224 -14.67 12.40 -28.78
N PRO A 225 -15.73 12.68 -27.99
CA PRO A 225 -16.22 14.05 -27.76
C PRO A 225 -15.26 14.88 -26.90
N GLY A 226 -14.43 14.24 -26.07
CA GLY A 226 -13.55 14.96 -25.15
C GLY A 226 -12.46 15.78 -25.83
N VAL A 227 -12.01 15.38 -27.02
CA VAL A 227 -11.09 16.21 -27.82
C VAL A 227 -11.71 17.57 -28.15
N PHE A 228 -13.00 17.60 -28.46
CA PHE A 228 -13.72 18.87 -28.71
C PHE A 228 -13.86 19.68 -27.41
N VAL A 229 -14.28 19.06 -26.32
CA VAL A 229 -14.40 19.75 -25.02
C VAL A 229 -13.05 20.31 -24.57
N LEU A 230 -11.97 19.55 -24.75
CA LEU A 230 -10.61 19.97 -24.42
C LEU A 230 -10.17 21.18 -25.27
N ALA A 231 -10.50 21.19 -26.56
CA ALA A 231 -10.15 22.28 -27.46
C ALA A 231 -10.90 23.59 -27.17
N TYR A 232 -12.18 23.51 -26.79
CA TYR A 232 -13.03 24.70 -26.64
C TYR A 232 -13.20 25.18 -25.20
N VAL A 233 -13.25 24.27 -24.23
CA VAL A 233 -13.57 24.58 -22.82
C VAL A 233 -12.35 24.38 -21.91
N GLY A 234 -11.42 23.51 -22.31
CA GLY A 234 -10.17 23.26 -21.59
C GLY A 234 -10.15 21.95 -20.81
N ILE A 235 -9.07 21.74 -20.05
CA ILE A 235 -8.75 20.45 -19.43
C ILE A 235 -9.61 20.11 -18.21
N ILE A 236 -9.99 21.11 -17.40
CA ILE A 236 -10.73 20.89 -16.14
C ILE A 236 -12.09 20.24 -16.42
N PRO A 237 -12.95 20.79 -17.31
CA PRO A 237 -14.26 20.19 -17.60
C PRO A 237 -14.14 18.79 -18.21
N TRP A 238 -13.13 18.57 -19.06
CA TRP A 238 -12.88 17.26 -19.65
C TRP A 238 -12.55 16.20 -18.59
N VAL A 239 -11.66 16.52 -17.64
CA VAL A 239 -11.32 15.62 -16.52
C VAL A 239 -12.53 15.36 -15.64
N THR A 240 -13.38 16.36 -15.38
CA THR A 240 -14.61 16.19 -14.61
C THR A 240 -15.58 15.22 -15.29
N ILE A 241 -15.75 15.33 -16.61
CA ILE A 241 -16.61 14.41 -17.39
C ILE A 241 -16.04 12.98 -17.35
N LEU A 242 -14.73 12.83 -17.52
CA LEU A 242 -14.08 11.53 -17.48
C LEU A 242 -14.26 10.84 -16.12
N LEU A 243 -13.95 11.54 -15.02
CA LEU A 243 -14.06 10.98 -13.67
C LEU A 243 -15.51 10.71 -13.28
N GLY A 244 -16.40 11.66 -13.55
CA GLY A 244 -17.84 11.49 -13.28
C GLY A 244 -18.43 10.32 -14.08
N GLY A 245 -18.10 10.24 -15.37
CA GLY A 245 -18.51 9.15 -16.24
C GLY A 245 -18.00 7.80 -15.76
N SER A 246 -16.71 7.68 -15.44
CA SER A 246 -16.13 6.42 -14.93
C SER A 246 -16.81 5.93 -13.65
N ILE A 247 -17.15 6.83 -12.73
CA ILE A 247 -17.86 6.47 -11.49
C ILE A 247 -19.28 6.01 -11.80
N VAL A 248 -20.05 6.81 -12.55
CA VAL A 248 -21.46 6.51 -12.84
C VAL A 248 -21.60 5.22 -13.65
N TYR A 249 -20.86 5.09 -14.75
CA TYR A 249 -20.91 3.89 -15.58
C TYR A 249 -20.36 2.66 -14.84
N GLY A 250 -19.29 2.82 -14.06
CA GLY A 250 -18.74 1.72 -13.25
C GLY A 250 -19.73 1.20 -12.19
N ILE A 251 -20.47 2.08 -11.52
CA ILE A 251 -21.53 1.67 -10.57
C ILE A 251 -22.66 0.96 -11.31
N LEU A 252 -23.13 1.52 -12.42
CA LEU A 252 -24.27 0.99 -13.18
C LEU A 252 -23.98 -0.42 -13.72
N THR A 253 -22.82 -0.62 -14.35
CA THR A 253 -22.42 -1.94 -14.86
C THR A 253 -22.03 -2.88 -13.72
N GLY A 254 -21.45 -2.38 -12.63
CA GLY A 254 -21.16 -3.14 -11.41
C GLY A 254 -22.43 -3.72 -10.77
N LEU A 255 -23.53 -2.95 -10.73
CA LEU A 255 -24.84 -3.43 -10.28
C LEU A 255 -25.38 -4.53 -11.19
N GLY A 256 -25.21 -4.41 -12.51
CA GLY A 256 -25.51 -5.48 -13.46
C GLY A 256 -24.78 -6.78 -13.14
N GLY A 257 -23.48 -6.68 -12.84
CA GLY A 257 -22.66 -7.82 -12.42
C GLY A 257 -23.10 -8.43 -11.10
N LEU A 258 -23.49 -7.61 -10.12
CA LEU A 258 -24.05 -8.07 -8.84
C LEU A 258 -25.35 -8.86 -9.04
N ILE A 259 -26.25 -8.35 -9.90
CA ILE A 259 -27.54 -8.98 -10.20
C ILE A 259 -27.30 -10.34 -10.87
N ALA A 260 -26.34 -10.45 -11.79
CA ALA A 260 -25.98 -11.72 -12.44
C ALA A 260 -25.56 -12.78 -11.43
N VAL A 261 -24.65 -12.45 -10.51
CA VAL A 261 -24.19 -13.39 -9.49
C VAL A 261 -25.31 -13.76 -8.52
N SER A 262 -26.17 -12.79 -8.16
CA SER A 262 -27.33 -13.03 -7.29
C SER A 262 -28.33 -14.01 -7.91
N LEU A 263 -28.67 -13.79 -9.19
CA LEU A 263 -29.56 -14.67 -9.94
C LEU A 263 -28.99 -16.09 -10.08
N ARG A 264 -27.70 -16.20 -10.47
CA ARG A 264 -26.99 -17.48 -10.54
C ARG A 264 -27.04 -18.25 -9.24
N ARG A 265 -26.85 -17.58 -8.10
CA ARG A 265 -26.87 -18.23 -6.79
C ARG A 265 -28.26 -18.71 -6.39
N TYR A 266 -29.30 -17.98 -6.78
CA TYR A 266 -30.69 -18.32 -6.46
C TYR A 266 -31.24 -19.43 -7.37
N THR A 267 -30.98 -19.37 -8.67
CA THR A 267 -31.54 -20.32 -9.65
C THR A 267 -30.68 -21.55 -9.87
N GLY A 268 -29.36 -21.44 -9.69
CA GLY A 268 -28.40 -22.50 -10.01
C GLY A 268 -28.23 -22.78 -11.51
N ILE A 269 -28.84 -21.98 -12.41
CA ILE A 269 -28.98 -22.28 -13.85
C ILE A 269 -28.01 -21.49 -14.76
N ILE A 270 -27.06 -20.74 -14.21
CA ILE A 270 -26.10 -19.93 -14.99
C ILE A 270 -24.72 -20.15 -14.42
#